data_AF-A0A1X4I7J1-F1
#
_entry.id   AF-A0A1X4I7J1-F1
#
_cell.length_a   1.000
_cell.length_b   1.000
_cell.length_c   1.000
_cell.angle_alpha   90.00
_cell.angle_beta   90.00
_cell.angle_gamma   90.00
#
_symmetry.space_group_name_H-M   'P 1'
#
loop_
_entity.id
_entity.type
_entity.pdbx_description
1 polymer ?
#
loop_
_entity_poly.entity_id
_entity_poly.type
_entity_poly.pdbx_seq_one_letter_code
_entity_poly.pdbx_strand_id
1 'polypeptide(L)'
;MRTHHPWPLQVPGLGCGGDYNPEQRNQDVQLEDIELMKEAGVNLLGVGIFSWAMLEPREGAHDFGRLDTVLDRLHAAGIRVALVAARASP
;
A
#
# COMPACT_ATOMS: atom_id res chain seq x y z
N MET A 1 -24.73 8.12 -20.07
CA MET A 1 -24.66 7.45 -18.75
C MET A 1 -23.55 8.11 -17.95
N ARG A 2 -23.85 8.74 -16.81
CA ARG A 2 -22.82 9.21 -15.88
C ARG A 2 -22.24 7.97 -15.19
N THR A 3 -20.98 7.63 -15.44
CA THR A 3 -20.25 6.69 -14.59
C THR A 3 -20.03 7.40 -13.26
N HIS A 4 -20.94 7.18 -12.31
CA HIS A 4 -20.62 7.43 -10.91
C HIS A 4 -19.38 6.60 -10.63
N HIS A 5 -18.22 7.24 -10.46
CA HIS A 5 -17.07 6.58 -9.89
C HIS A 5 -17.26 6.69 -8.38
N PRO A 6 -17.81 5.66 -7.70
CA PRO A 6 -17.93 5.73 -6.26
C PRO A 6 -16.52 5.80 -5.72
N TRP A 7 -16.28 6.80 -4.91
CA TRP A 7 -15.12 6.85 -4.04
C TRP A 7 -15.11 5.59 -3.16
N PRO A 8 -13.97 4.89 -2.99
CA PRO A 8 -12.67 5.11 -3.62
C PRO A 8 -12.57 4.55 -5.04
N LEU A 9 -11.90 5.30 -5.92
CA LEU A 9 -11.80 5.02 -7.36
C LEU A 9 -11.31 3.60 -7.64
N GLN A 10 -12.04 2.88 -8.50
CA GLN A 10 -11.65 1.58 -9.06
C GLN A 10 -11.44 0.43 -8.05
N VAL A 11 -12.03 0.50 -6.86
CA VAL A 11 -12.17 -0.66 -5.97
C VAL A 11 -13.49 -1.36 -6.33
N PRO A 12 -13.48 -2.59 -6.90
CA PRO A 12 -14.72 -3.30 -7.19
C PRO A 12 -15.38 -3.77 -5.89
N GLY A 13 -16.63 -3.38 -5.67
CA GLY A 13 -17.40 -3.80 -4.49
C GLY A 13 -16.98 -3.06 -3.21
N LEU A 14 -17.07 -3.75 -2.07
CA LEU A 14 -16.63 -3.21 -0.77
C LEU A 14 -15.11 -3.22 -0.68
N GLY A 15 -14.52 -2.16 -0.11
CA GLY A 15 -13.11 -2.16 0.25
C GLY A 15 -12.84 -3.14 1.40
N CYS A 16 -12.01 -4.14 1.17
CA CYS A 16 -11.60 -5.15 2.14
C CYS A 16 -10.07 -5.17 2.25
N GLY A 17 -9.57 -5.04 3.47
CA GLY A 17 -8.14 -5.03 3.78
C GLY A 17 -7.87 -4.32 5.10
N GLY A 18 -6.71 -3.66 5.20
CA GLY A 18 -6.28 -2.96 6.40
C GLY A 18 -4.95 -2.26 6.20
N ASP A 19 -4.29 -1.92 7.29
CA ASP A 19 -2.96 -1.31 7.24
C ASP A 19 -1.91 -2.39 6.89
N TYR A 20 -1.07 -2.07 5.91
CA TYR A 20 0.02 -2.93 5.47
C TYR A 20 1.35 -2.20 5.64
N ASN A 21 2.25 -2.80 6.41
CA ASN A 21 3.58 -2.26 6.74
C ASN A 21 4.70 -3.15 6.16
N PRO A 22 4.83 -3.25 4.83
CA PRO A 22 5.82 -4.10 4.16
C PRO A 22 7.26 -3.69 4.47
N GLU A 23 7.49 -2.44 4.88
CA GLU A 23 8.79 -1.96 5.31
C GLU A 23 9.36 -2.73 6.51
N GLN A 24 8.49 -3.38 7.29
CA GLN A 24 8.85 -4.16 8.49
C GLN A 24 9.14 -5.65 8.18
N ARG A 25 8.94 -6.09 6.93
CA ARG A 25 9.07 -7.48 6.51
C ARG A 25 10.13 -7.65 5.42
N ASN A 26 10.74 -8.83 5.35
CA ASN A 26 11.63 -9.19 4.24
C ASN A 26 10.84 -9.38 2.93
N GLN A 27 11.53 -9.40 1.80
CA GLN A 27 10.87 -9.48 0.49
C GLN A 27 10.07 -10.77 0.29
N ASP A 28 10.57 -11.91 0.78
CA ASP A 28 9.89 -13.20 0.57
C ASP A 28 8.53 -13.23 1.27
N VAL A 29 8.45 -12.69 2.50
CA VAL A 29 7.18 -12.54 3.23
C VAL A 29 6.25 -11.57 2.51
N GLN A 30 6.76 -10.47 1.94
CA GLN A 30 5.91 -9.56 1.18
C GLN A 30 5.30 -10.21 -0.07
N LEU A 31 6.02 -11.13 -0.73
CA LEU A 31 5.50 -11.84 -1.89
C LEU A 31 4.43 -12.87 -1.47
N GLU A 32 4.67 -13.58 -0.37
CA GLU A 32 3.68 -14.50 0.22
C GLU A 32 2.42 -13.75 0.68
N ASP A 33 2.57 -12.61 1.36
CA ASP A 33 1.49 -11.73 1.78
C ASP A 33 0.56 -11.39 0.61
N ILE A 34 1.13 -11.02 -0.54
CA ILE A 34 0.35 -10.65 -1.73
C ILE A 34 -0.45 -11.83 -2.28
N GLU A 35 0.14 -13.03 -2.34
CA GLU A 35 -0.59 -14.21 -2.80
C GLU A 35 -1.73 -14.59 -1.85
N LEU A 36 -1.50 -14.52 -0.52
CA LEU A 36 -2.53 -14.75 0.48
C LEU A 36 -3.63 -13.67 0.44
N MET A 37 -3.27 -12.41 0.22
CA MET A 37 -4.23 -11.31 0.05
C MET A 37 -5.13 -11.52 -1.17
N LYS A 38 -4.57 -12.01 -2.29
CA LYS A 38 -5.35 -12.37 -3.48
C LYS A 38 -6.33 -13.51 -3.18
N GLU A 39 -5.88 -14.56 -2.48
CA GLU A 39 -6.74 -15.68 -2.07
C GLU A 39 -7.87 -15.22 -1.14
N ALA A 40 -7.57 -14.31 -0.21
CA ALA A 40 -8.53 -13.76 0.74
C ALA A 40 -9.48 -12.70 0.15
N GLY A 41 -9.26 -12.26 -1.10
CA GLY A 41 -10.06 -11.22 -1.75
C GLY A 41 -9.83 -9.81 -1.20
N VAL A 42 -8.65 -9.53 -0.64
CA VAL A 42 -8.24 -8.18 -0.26
C VAL A 42 -8.11 -7.31 -1.50
N ASN A 43 -8.66 -6.09 -1.46
CA ASN A 43 -8.70 -5.19 -2.62
C ASN A 43 -8.30 -3.73 -2.31
N LEU A 44 -8.10 -3.38 -1.04
CA LEU A 44 -7.68 -2.05 -0.61
C LEU A 44 -6.80 -2.11 0.64
N LEU A 45 -5.60 -1.54 0.59
CA LEU A 45 -4.66 -1.47 1.72
C LEU A 45 -4.27 -0.03 2.07
N GLY A 46 -4.16 0.27 3.35
CA GLY A 46 -3.46 1.47 3.84
C GLY A 46 -1.96 1.23 3.83
N VAL A 47 -1.17 2.11 3.22
CA VAL A 47 0.30 1.97 3.13
C VAL A 47 0.98 3.27 3.52
N GLY A 48 2.15 3.18 4.16
CA GLY A 48 3.01 4.33 4.43
C GLY A 48 2.73 5.04 5.76
N ILE A 49 1.89 4.48 6.64
CA ILE A 49 1.41 5.18 7.85
C ILE A 49 2.57 5.55 8.80
N PHE A 50 3.53 4.64 8.98
CA PHE A 50 4.65 4.78 9.92
C PHE A 50 6.02 4.83 9.23
N SER A 51 6.05 5.23 7.97
CA SER A 51 7.22 5.03 7.12
C SER A 51 8.13 6.25 6.98
N TRP A 52 7.90 7.38 7.68
CA TRP A 52 8.67 8.63 7.46
C TRP A 52 10.16 8.46 7.68
N ALA A 53 10.58 7.75 8.74
CA ALA A 53 12.01 7.52 9.00
C ALA A 53 12.70 6.70 7.90
N MET A 54 11.94 5.91 7.13
CA MET A 54 12.44 5.21 5.94
C MET A 54 12.42 6.12 4.70
N LEU A 55 11.38 6.94 4.55
CA LEU A 55 11.20 7.83 3.40
C LEU A 55 12.13 9.05 3.45
N GLU A 56 12.44 9.56 4.64
CA GLU A 56 13.34 10.68 4.88
C GLU A 56 14.27 10.35 6.07
N PRO A 57 15.30 9.50 5.87
CA PRO A 57 16.20 9.08 6.94
C PRO A 57 17.06 10.21 7.53
N ARG A 58 17.22 11.32 6.80
CA ARG A 58 17.87 12.56 7.23
C ARG A 58 17.16 13.73 6.58
N GLU A 59 17.06 14.85 7.30
CA GLU A 59 16.34 16.04 6.85
C GLU A 59 16.70 16.44 5.40
N GLY A 60 15.68 16.58 4.57
CA GLY A 60 15.75 16.91 3.14
C GLY A 60 16.12 15.74 2.22
N ALA A 61 16.57 14.60 2.74
CA ALA A 61 16.99 13.47 1.92
C ALA A 61 15.93 12.40 1.82
N HIS A 62 15.23 12.38 0.69
CA HIS A 62 14.13 11.46 0.46
C HIS A 62 14.58 10.22 -0.31
N ASP A 63 14.09 9.05 0.08
CA ASP A 63 14.23 7.78 -0.64
C ASP A 63 12.87 7.07 -0.76
N PHE A 64 12.35 7.00 -1.99
CA PHE A 64 11.05 6.38 -2.29
C PHE A 64 11.18 5.01 -2.94
N GLY A 65 12.39 4.52 -3.26
CA GLY A 65 12.56 3.34 -4.11
C GLY A 65 11.92 2.07 -3.53
N ARG A 66 11.93 1.94 -2.19
CA ARG A 66 11.24 0.83 -1.51
C ARG A 66 9.72 0.97 -1.56
N LEU A 67 9.20 2.19 -1.40
CA LEU A 67 7.76 2.46 -1.50
C LEU A 67 7.27 2.18 -2.92
N ASP A 68 7.99 2.64 -3.95
CA ASP A 68 7.67 2.40 -5.36
C ASP A 68 7.54 0.90 -5.65
N THR A 69 8.53 0.12 -5.22
CA THR A 69 8.54 -1.34 -5.39
C THR A 69 7.31 -2.01 -4.76
N VAL A 70 6.88 -1.56 -3.59
CA VAL A 70 5.68 -2.06 -2.90
C VAL A 70 4.42 -1.69 -3.68
N LEU A 71 4.30 -0.42 -4.09
CA LEU A 71 3.14 0.08 -4.83
C LEU A 71 2.98 -0.65 -6.18
N ASP A 72 4.08 -0.90 -6.89
CA ASP A 72 4.09 -1.64 -8.15
C ASP A 72 3.57 -3.08 -7.98
N ARG A 73 4.03 -3.78 -6.93
CA ARG A 73 3.61 -5.15 -6.64
C ARG A 73 2.13 -5.23 -6.27
N LEU A 74 1.66 -4.32 -5.41
CA LEU A 74 0.24 -4.25 -5.03
C LEU A 74 -0.64 -3.92 -6.24
N HIS A 75 -0.20 -2.98 -7.08
CA HIS A 75 -0.89 -2.63 -8.32
C HIS A 75 -0.96 -3.82 -9.29
N ALA A 76 0.14 -4.54 -9.49
CA ALA A 76 0.19 -5.73 -10.33
C ALA A 76 -0.72 -6.86 -9.81
N ALA A 77 -0.91 -6.94 -8.49
CA ALA A 77 -1.85 -7.86 -7.86
C ALA A 77 -3.32 -7.40 -7.92
N GLY A 78 -3.59 -6.21 -8.46
CA GLY A 78 -4.93 -5.62 -8.53
C GLY A 78 -5.42 -4.97 -7.22
N ILE A 79 -4.58 -4.91 -6.20
CA ILE A 79 -4.88 -4.33 -4.89
C ILE A 79 -4.69 -2.81 -4.95
N ARG A 80 -5.70 -2.05 -4.52
CA ARG A 80 -5.61 -0.59 -4.46
C ARG A 80 -4.96 -0.13 -3.16
N VAL A 81 -4.40 1.07 -3.19
CA VAL A 81 -3.69 1.65 -2.05
C VAL A 81 -4.33 2.96 -1.61
N ALA A 82 -4.66 3.05 -0.33
CA ALA A 82 -4.92 4.31 0.37
C ALA A 82 -3.58 4.81 0.94
N LEU A 83 -2.86 5.62 0.16
CA LEU A 83 -1.56 6.14 0.55
C LEU A 83 -1.72 7.25 1.58
N VAL A 84 -0.94 7.19 2.66
CA VAL A 84 -0.99 8.16 3.76
C VAL A 84 0.26 9.04 3.74
N ALA A 85 0.13 10.28 4.21
CA ALA A 85 1.21 11.28 4.25
C ALA A 85 2.36 10.95 5.24
N ALA A 86 2.36 9.77 5.88
CA ALA A 86 3.40 9.26 6.77
C ALA A 86 3.77 10.11 8.01
N ARG A 87 2.96 11.12 8.37
CA ARG A 87 3.23 12.05 9.48
C ARG A 87 3.10 11.46 10.89
N ALA A 88 2.71 10.19 11.02
CA ALA A 88 2.46 9.51 12.30
C ALA A 88 3.63 8.62 12.76
N SER A 89 4.82 8.78 12.17
CA SER A 89 5.98 7.93 12.48
C SER A 89 6.48 8.16 13.93
N PRO A 90 6.80 7.10 14.69
CA PRO A 90 7.26 7.20 16.09
C PRO A 90 8.65 7.83 16.23
#